data_AF-A0AAX1VT75-F1
#
_entry.id   AF-A0AAX1VT75-F1
#
_cell.length_a   1.000
_cell.length_b   1.000
_cell.length_c   1.000
_cell.angle_alpha   90.00
_cell.angle_beta   90.00
_cell.angle_gamma   90.00
#
_symmetry.space_group_name_H-M   'P 1'
#
loop_
_entity.id
_entity.type
_entity.pdbx_description
1 polymer ?
#
loop_
_entity_poly.entity_id
_entity_poly.type
_entity_poly.pdbx_seq_one_letter_code
_entity_poly.pdbx_strand_id
1 'polypeptide(L)'
;MFLKAYMWCSAMNEASIEKAATDLLVQIYRDRRYLWPDQEIPPMMMRSPRIAAMVCGYDYHEYPTLGDTQFNRHKTGTRIAGLIDRQSNKIAVATEFGDKVQLFTGAHEVGHLVLHEDTVMHRDRAFDGSPLQTPRAPAERQADRFAACFLMPQKLVKERFEFMFCCKGQLRFSDVIAYHLDPNNPDRLLYAPKESGERELALARCTRFNNQNLVSLAQQFGVSDSAMAIRLKELELVRWP
;
A
#
# COMPACT_ATOMS: atom_id res chain seq x y z
N MET A 1 -6.57 -29.12 -4.30
CA MET A 1 -6.01 -29.29 -5.66
C MET A 1 -5.31 -27.99 -6.01
N PHE A 2 -4.00 -27.96 -5.84
CA PHE A 2 -3.15 -26.77 -5.91
C PHE A 2 -2.91 -26.39 -7.37
N LEU A 3 -3.35 -25.20 -7.80
CA LEU A 3 -2.78 -24.57 -8.99
C LEU A 3 -1.48 -23.88 -8.59
N LYS A 4 -0.38 -24.63 -8.59
CA LYS A 4 0.96 -24.09 -8.79
C LYS A 4 1.34 -24.39 -10.23
N ALA A 5 1.42 -23.38 -11.08
CA ALA A 5 1.93 -23.51 -12.43
C ALA A 5 2.32 -22.15 -13.02
N TYR A 6 3.64 -21.98 -13.11
CA TYR A 6 4.41 -21.22 -14.11
C TYR A 6 4.34 -19.69 -14.11
N MET A 7 5.48 -19.07 -13.74
CA MET A 7 6.14 -18.04 -14.55
C MET A 7 7.56 -17.77 -14.01
N TRP A 8 8.54 -18.47 -14.57
CA TRP A 8 9.96 -18.16 -14.39
C TRP A 8 10.39 -17.04 -15.35
N CYS A 9 11.13 -16.08 -14.81
CA CYS A 9 12.08 -15.18 -15.49
C CYS A 9 11.58 -14.46 -16.76
N SER A 10 10.54 -13.63 -16.61
CA SER A 10 10.35 -12.46 -17.47
C SER A 10 10.38 -11.25 -16.54
N ALA A 11 10.91 -10.10 -16.99
CA ALA A 11 10.82 -8.86 -16.23
C ALA A 11 9.35 -8.63 -15.86
N MET A 12 9.01 -8.86 -14.59
CA MET A 12 7.63 -8.86 -14.13
C MET A 12 7.09 -7.45 -14.32
N ASN A 13 6.14 -7.29 -15.24
CA ASN A 13 5.59 -5.99 -15.57
C ASN A 13 4.57 -5.56 -14.50
N GLU A 14 4.33 -4.26 -14.36
CA GLU A 14 3.48 -3.72 -13.30
C GLU A 14 2.06 -4.30 -13.31
N ALA A 15 1.52 -4.60 -14.50
CA ALA A 15 0.21 -5.22 -14.66
C ALA A 15 0.15 -6.62 -14.05
N SER A 16 1.21 -7.43 -14.19
CA SER A 16 1.28 -8.76 -13.58
C SER A 16 1.36 -8.70 -12.06
N ILE A 17 2.05 -7.69 -11.50
CA ILE A 17 2.14 -7.46 -10.06
C ILE A 17 0.78 -7.05 -9.49
N GLU A 18 0.09 -6.13 -10.16
CA GLU A 18 -1.25 -5.70 -9.76
C GLU A 18 -2.27 -6.84 -9.88
N LYS A 19 -2.13 -7.70 -10.90
CA LYS A 19 -2.91 -8.92 -11.03
C LYS A 19 -2.67 -9.86 -9.84
N ALA A 20 -1.41 -10.10 -9.46
CA ALA A 20 -1.10 -10.96 -8.32
C ALA A 20 -1.71 -10.45 -7.00
N ALA A 21 -1.62 -9.13 -6.73
CA ALA A 21 -2.27 -8.51 -5.58
C ALA A 21 -3.80 -8.66 -5.64
N THR A 22 -4.40 -8.48 -6.82
CA THR A 22 -5.84 -8.63 -7.04
C THR A 22 -6.31 -10.07 -6.85
N ASP A 23 -5.57 -11.04 -7.38
CA ASP A 23 -5.88 -12.46 -7.25
C ASP A 23 -5.86 -12.89 -5.78
N LEU A 24 -4.89 -12.41 -4.99
CA LEU A 24 -4.85 -12.68 -3.56
C LEU A 24 -6.06 -12.07 -2.82
N LEU A 25 -6.43 -10.83 -3.14
CA LEU A 25 -7.63 -10.21 -2.56
C LEU A 25 -8.91 -10.96 -2.92
N VAL A 26 -9.01 -11.46 -4.16
CA VAL A 26 -10.14 -12.29 -4.61
C VAL A 26 -10.16 -13.62 -3.85
N GLN A 27 -9.00 -14.23 -3.61
CA GLN A 27 -8.90 -15.45 -2.81
C GLN A 27 -9.34 -15.21 -1.36
N ILE A 28 -8.83 -14.17 -0.71
CA ILE A 28 -9.25 -13.77 0.65
C ILE A 28 -10.77 -13.54 0.69
N TYR A 29 -11.31 -12.83 -0.30
CA TYR A 29 -12.75 -12.61 -0.40
C TYR A 29 -13.52 -13.91 -0.59
N ARG A 30 -13.06 -14.83 -1.44
CA ARG A 30 -13.71 -16.13 -1.65
C ARG A 30 -13.77 -16.94 -0.37
N ASP A 31 -12.67 -16.94 0.38
CA ASP A 31 -12.50 -17.75 1.58
C ASP A 31 -13.00 -17.02 2.85
N ARG A 32 -13.54 -15.79 2.71
CA ARG A 32 -13.96 -14.92 3.83
C ARG A 32 -14.89 -15.57 4.85
N ARG A 33 -15.77 -16.50 4.42
CA ARG A 33 -16.69 -17.20 5.33
C ARG A 33 -15.97 -18.17 6.28
N TYR A 34 -14.79 -18.65 5.89
CA TYR A 34 -13.93 -19.49 6.72
C TYR A 34 -12.97 -18.65 7.57
N LEU A 35 -12.46 -17.56 7.00
CA LEU A 35 -11.53 -16.65 7.68
C LEU A 35 -12.21 -15.84 8.79
N TRP A 36 -13.49 -15.52 8.60
CA TRP A 36 -14.33 -14.81 9.57
C TRP A 36 -15.70 -15.50 9.67
N PRO A 37 -15.80 -16.60 10.42
CA PRO A 37 -17.09 -17.24 10.65
C PRO A 37 -18.03 -16.24 11.32
N ASP A 38 -19.28 -16.20 10.83
CA ASP A 38 -20.38 -15.41 11.40
C ASP A 38 -20.21 -13.87 11.37
N GLN A 39 -19.31 -13.34 10.53
CA GLN A 39 -19.15 -11.90 10.34
C GLN A 39 -19.36 -11.46 8.89
N GLU A 40 -20.14 -10.40 8.69
CA GLU A 40 -20.15 -9.68 7.42
C GLU A 40 -18.96 -8.72 7.36
N ILE A 41 -17.97 -9.07 6.55
CA ILE A 41 -16.72 -8.34 6.46
C ILE A 41 -16.78 -7.36 5.26
N PRO A 42 -16.59 -6.05 5.48
CA PRO A 42 -16.55 -5.09 4.38
C PRO A 42 -15.30 -5.31 3.51
N PRO A 43 -15.32 -4.97 2.21
CA PRO A 43 -14.19 -5.18 1.30
C PRO A 43 -12.86 -4.57 1.77
N MET A 44 -12.92 -3.49 2.56
CA MET A 44 -11.74 -2.84 3.12
C MET A 44 -10.90 -3.72 4.03
N MET A 45 -11.51 -4.70 4.70
CA MET A 45 -10.83 -5.61 5.63
C MET A 45 -10.04 -6.72 4.90
N MET A 46 -10.32 -6.96 3.62
CA MET A 46 -9.60 -7.97 2.81
C MET A 46 -8.13 -7.61 2.60
N ARG A 47 -7.78 -6.33 2.81
CA ARG A 47 -6.43 -5.77 2.65
C ARG A 47 -5.54 -5.95 3.88
N SER A 48 -5.84 -6.93 4.73
CA SER A 48 -5.07 -7.22 5.94
C SER A 48 -3.84 -8.08 5.59
N PRO A 49 -2.61 -7.60 5.85
CA PRO A 49 -1.41 -8.41 5.61
C PRO A 49 -1.36 -9.68 6.45
N ARG A 50 -1.87 -9.63 7.70
CA ARG A 50 -1.98 -10.81 8.58
C ARG A 50 -2.83 -11.91 7.95
N ILE A 51 -3.98 -11.54 7.38
CA ILE A 51 -4.89 -12.49 6.74
C ILE A 51 -4.30 -12.99 5.42
N ALA A 52 -3.67 -12.10 4.66
CA ALA A 52 -2.97 -12.49 3.44
C ALA A 52 -1.85 -13.51 3.71
N ALA A 53 -1.03 -13.28 4.74
CA ALA A 53 -0.01 -14.22 5.19
C ALA A 53 -0.62 -15.58 5.56
N MET A 54 -1.71 -15.59 6.34
CA MET A 54 -2.43 -16.80 6.72
C MET A 54 -2.97 -17.57 5.50
N VAL A 55 -3.58 -16.89 4.54
CA VAL A 55 -4.06 -17.51 3.28
C VAL A 55 -2.91 -18.09 2.46
N CYS A 56 -1.73 -17.49 2.54
CA CYS A 56 -0.50 -18.02 1.93
C CYS A 56 0.20 -19.10 2.78
N GLY A 57 -0.36 -19.48 3.95
CA GLY A 57 0.18 -20.51 4.84
C GLY A 57 1.33 -20.05 5.73
N TYR A 58 1.43 -18.76 6.03
CA TYR A 58 2.47 -18.17 6.88
C TYR A 58 1.88 -17.60 8.16
N ASP A 59 2.60 -17.79 9.26
CA ASP A 59 2.30 -17.16 10.54
C ASP A 59 2.74 -15.69 10.53
N TYR A 60 1.89 -14.79 11.01
CA TYR A 60 2.16 -13.36 11.04
C TYR A 60 2.30 -12.87 12.48
N HIS A 61 3.48 -12.31 12.80
CA HIS A 61 3.83 -11.84 14.13
C HIS A 61 4.18 -10.36 14.13
N GLU A 62 3.76 -9.69 15.19
CA GLU A 62 4.13 -8.31 15.48
C GLU A 62 5.04 -8.33 16.71
N TYR A 63 6.15 -7.59 16.64
CA TYR A 63 7.09 -7.45 17.74
C TYR A 63 7.38 -5.97 17.99
N PRO A 64 7.64 -5.53 19.24
CA PRO A 64 8.02 -4.14 19.50
C PRO A 64 9.19 -3.66 18.63
N THR A 65 10.21 -4.50 18.50
CA THR A 65 11.36 -4.32 17.61
C THR A 65 11.76 -5.70 17.04
N LEU A 66 12.32 -5.73 15.83
CA LEU A 66 12.86 -6.96 15.21
C LEU A 66 14.38 -7.12 15.41
N GLY A 67 14.95 -6.30 16.30
CA GLY A 67 16.34 -6.36 16.70
C GLY A 67 16.91 -4.99 17.06
N ASP A 68 17.19 -4.80 18.34
CA ASP A 68 18.38 -4.09 18.81
C ASP A 68 19.35 -5.19 19.24
N THR A 69 20.36 -5.50 18.43
CA THR A 69 21.17 -6.67 18.77
C THR A 69 22.10 -6.32 19.92
N GLN A 70 22.20 -7.21 20.90
CA GLN A 70 23.42 -7.45 21.69
C GLN A 70 24.67 -7.76 20.81
N PHE A 71 24.62 -7.51 19.50
CA PHE A 71 25.68 -7.57 18.49
C PHE A 71 25.96 -6.21 17.82
N ASN A 72 25.22 -5.14 18.12
CA ASN A 72 25.57 -3.78 17.73
C ASN A 72 26.54 -3.18 18.76
N ARG A 73 27.83 -3.53 18.66
CA ARG A 73 28.88 -2.78 19.37
C ARG A 73 28.99 -1.31 18.93
N HIS A 74 28.26 -0.92 17.89
CA HIS A 74 28.11 0.46 17.44
C HIS A 74 26.62 0.81 17.39
N LYS A 75 26.21 1.85 18.11
CA LYS A 75 24.84 2.44 18.16
C LYS A 75 24.38 3.05 16.83
N THR A 76 24.70 2.39 15.72
CA THR A 76 24.47 2.83 14.33
C THR A 76 23.81 1.72 13.50
N GLY A 77 23.22 0.71 14.16
CA GLY A 77 22.60 -0.41 13.47
C GLY A 77 21.35 -0.01 12.71
N THR A 78 21.26 -0.46 11.46
CA THR A 78 20.06 -0.31 10.64
C THR A 78 18.88 -1.01 11.32
N ARG A 79 17.82 -0.26 11.64
CA ARG A 79 16.60 -0.82 12.23
C ARG A 79 15.83 -1.62 11.18
N ILE A 80 15.31 -2.78 11.57
CA ILE A 80 14.59 -3.70 10.70
C ILE A 80 13.09 -3.50 10.93
N ALA A 81 12.36 -3.22 9.86
CA ALA A 81 10.91 -3.01 9.91
C ALA A 81 10.13 -4.31 9.66
N GLY A 82 10.64 -5.19 8.79
CA GLY A 82 9.97 -6.42 8.38
C GLY A 82 10.96 -7.56 8.11
N LEU A 83 10.45 -8.79 8.24
CA LEU A 83 11.21 -10.01 7.94
C LEU A 83 10.29 -11.12 7.44
N ILE A 84 10.76 -11.86 6.45
CA ILE A 84 10.23 -13.17 6.05
C ILE A 84 11.26 -14.24 6.35
N ASP A 85 10.78 -15.32 6.95
CA ASP A 85 11.49 -16.57 7.10
C ASP A 85 10.67 -17.69 6.46
N ARG A 86 11.11 -18.15 5.28
CA ARG A 86 10.44 -19.25 4.57
C ARG A 86 10.71 -20.63 5.19
N GLN A 87 11.76 -20.78 5.98
CA GLN A 87 12.06 -22.06 6.63
C GLN A 87 11.08 -22.35 7.75
N SER A 88 10.67 -21.31 8.47
CA SER A 88 9.67 -21.39 9.54
C SER A 88 8.27 -20.95 9.13
N ASN A 89 8.03 -20.65 7.85
CA ASN A 89 6.78 -20.09 7.32
C ASN A 89 6.28 -18.88 8.13
N LYS A 90 7.16 -17.92 8.36
CA LYS A 90 6.90 -16.78 9.26
C LYS A 90 7.11 -15.44 8.59
N ILE A 91 6.20 -14.50 8.86
CA ILE A 91 6.37 -13.07 8.63
C ILE A 91 6.40 -12.37 9.99
N ALA A 92 7.31 -11.42 10.16
CA ALA A 92 7.41 -10.60 11.36
C ALA A 92 7.50 -9.10 10.99
N VAL A 93 6.79 -8.24 11.71
CA VAL A 93 6.83 -6.78 11.53
C VAL A 93 7.09 -6.07 12.87
N ALA A 94 7.88 -5.01 12.83
CA ALA A 94 8.21 -4.17 13.98
C ALA A 94 7.14 -3.09 14.23
N THR A 95 6.63 -2.98 15.46
CA THR A 95 5.54 -2.05 15.79
C THR A 95 6.01 -0.62 16.10
N GLU A 96 7.31 -0.40 16.33
CA GLU A 96 7.88 0.91 16.67
C GLU A 96 7.72 2.00 15.58
N PHE A 97 7.33 1.64 14.36
CA PHE A 97 7.24 2.56 13.20
C PHE A 97 5.84 3.12 12.94
N GLY A 98 4.86 2.80 13.78
CA GLY A 98 3.48 3.26 13.66
C GLY A 98 2.65 2.50 12.61
N ASP A 99 1.32 2.59 12.73
CA ASP A 99 0.39 1.68 12.08
C ASP A 99 0.46 1.69 10.55
N LYS A 100 0.64 2.87 9.94
CA LYS A 100 0.73 3.01 8.48
C LYS A 100 1.97 2.32 7.92
N VAL A 101 3.10 2.44 8.63
CA VAL A 101 4.36 1.80 8.22
C VAL A 101 4.24 0.30 8.42
N GLN A 102 3.72 -0.15 9.57
CA GLN A 102 3.47 -1.57 9.83
C GLN A 102 2.58 -2.21 8.75
N LEU A 103 1.50 -1.52 8.37
CA LEU A 103 0.58 -2.01 7.34
C LEU A 103 1.29 -2.15 5.99
N PHE A 104 2.08 -1.14 5.59
CA PHE A 104 2.83 -1.17 4.35
C PHE A 104 3.91 -2.25 4.37
N THR A 105 4.73 -2.32 5.42
CA THR A 105 5.77 -3.34 5.59
C THR A 105 5.16 -4.74 5.59
N GLY A 106 4.07 -4.98 6.31
CA GLY A 106 3.38 -6.27 6.27
C GLY A 106 2.93 -6.65 4.86
N ALA A 107 2.35 -5.72 4.10
CA ALA A 107 1.94 -5.96 2.72
C ALA A 107 3.14 -6.16 1.78
N HIS A 108 4.25 -5.47 2.03
CA HIS A 108 5.52 -5.62 1.32
C HIS A 108 6.09 -7.03 1.52
N GLU A 109 6.10 -7.54 2.77
CA GLU A 109 6.54 -8.90 3.04
C GLU A 109 5.63 -9.96 2.37
N VAL A 110 4.31 -9.74 2.36
CA VAL A 110 3.39 -10.59 1.57
C VAL A 110 3.71 -10.49 0.07
N GLY A 111 4.13 -9.33 -0.42
CA GLY A 111 4.60 -9.16 -1.80
C GLY A 111 5.80 -10.04 -2.13
N HIS A 112 6.83 -10.04 -1.27
CA HIS A 112 7.95 -10.98 -1.41
C HIS A 112 7.50 -12.43 -1.36
N LEU A 113 6.54 -12.75 -0.47
CA LEU A 113 6.01 -14.10 -0.35
C LEU A 113 5.36 -14.59 -1.65
N VAL A 114 4.54 -13.74 -2.27
CA VAL A 114 3.74 -14.05 -3.46
C VAL A 114 4.56 -14.02 -4.74
N LEU A 115 5.51 -13.09 -4.85
CA LEU A 115 6.20 -12.79 -6.10
C LEU A 115 7.57 -13.45 -6.23
N HIS A 116 8.22 -13.80 -5.11
CA HIS A 116 9.63 -14.18 -5.10
C HIS A 116 9.85 -15.49 -4.34
N GLU A 117 9.72 -16.63 -5.04
CA GLU A 117 9.88 -17.97 -4.45
C GLU A 117 11.32 -18.25 -3.98
N ASP A 118 12.33 -17.65 -4.62
CA ASP A 118 13.76 -17.88 -4.32
C ASP A 118 14.26 -17.14 -3.07
N THR A 119 13.45 -16.26 -2.48
CA THR A 119 13.84 -15.47 -1.31
C THR A 119 13.66 -16.28 -0.02
N VAL A 120 14.70 -16.95 0.46
CA VAL A 120 14.66 -17.80 1.68
C VAL A 120 14.51 -16.97 2.96
N MET A 121 15.27 -15.88 3.07
CA MET A 121 15.23 -14.93 4.19
C MET A 121 15.32 -13.51 3.64
N HIS A 122 14.41 -12.63 4.03
CA HIS A 122 14.39 -11.22 3.65
C HIS A 122 14.34 -10.32 4.90
N ARG A 123 14.95 -9.14 4.82
CA ARG A 123 14.96 -8.13 5.88
C ARG A 123 14.71 -6.76 5.27
N ASP A 124 13.54 -6.20 5.51
CA ASP A 124 13.22 -4.84 5.11
C ASP A 124 13.79 -3.85 6.13
N ARG A 125 14.55 -2.88 5.64
CA ARG A 125 15.19 -1.85 6.46
C ARG A 125 14.20 -0.72 6.64
N ALA A 126 14.06 -0.23 7.87
CA ALA A 126 13.23 0.94 8.12
C ALA A 126 13.73 2.14 7.30
N PHE A 127 12.82 2.81 6.59
CA PHE A 127 13.12 4.09 5.98
C PHE A 127 13.42 5.11 7.09
N ASP A 128 14.65 5.60 7.14
CA ASP A 128 15.06 6.73 7.99
C ASP A 128 14.81 8.09 7.31
N GLY A 129 14.20 8.08 6.12
CA GLY A 129 13.94 9.27 5.32
C GLY A 129 15.18 9.81 4.59
N SER A 130 16.34 9.15 4.69
CA SER A 130 17.51 9.53 3.91
C SER A 130 17.37 9.13 2.43
N PRO A 131 17.88 9.95 1.49
CA PRO A 131 17.92 9.56 0.09
C PRO A 131 18.72 8.27 -0.05
N LEU A 132 18.10 7.23 -0.61
CA LEU A 132 18.80 6.00 -0.93
C LEU A 132 19.90 6.33 -1.93
N GLN A 133 21.17 6.14 -1.53
CA GLN A 133 22.33 6.38 -2.41
C GLN A 133 22.33 5.47 -3.64
N THR A 134 21.56 4.38 -3.61
CA THR A 134 21.43 3.43 -4.71
C THR A 134 19.95 3.10 -4.99
N PRO A 135 19.57 2.87 -6.26
CA PRO A 135 18.24 2.37 -6.58
C PRO A 135 17.97 1.06 -5.84
N ARG A 136 16.79 0.91 -5.20
CA ARG A 136 16.39 -0.36 -4.58
C ARG A 136 16.47 -1.49 -5.60
N ALA A 137 16.82 -2.70 -5.16
CA ALA A 137 16.85 -3.86 -6.04
C ALA A 137 15.47 -4.11 -6.71
N PRO A 138 15.40 -4.73 -7.90
CA PRO A 138 14.13 -4.94 -8.60
C PRO A 138 13.06 -5.64 -7.75
N ALA A 139 13.42 -6.67 -6.98
CA ALA A 139 12.51 -7.39 -6.10
C ALA A 139 11.84 -6.48 -5.05
N GLU A 140 12.61 -5.59 -4.43
CA GLU A 140 12.09 -4.60 -3.46
C GLU A 140 11.03 -3.70 -4.09
N ARG A 141 11.30 -3.19 -5.30
CA ARG A 141 10.37 -2.32 -6.02
C ARG A 141 9.11 -3.08 -6.43
N GLN A 142 9.24 -4.36 -6.76
CA GLN A 142 8.13 -5.24 -7.09
C GLN A 142 7.27 -5.52 -5.86
N ALA A 143 7.88 -5.75 -4.69
CA ALA A 143 7.19 -5.89 -3.41
C ALA A 143 6.52 -4.58 -2.96
N ASP A 144 7.17 -3.42 -3.13
CA ASP A 144 6.58 -2.09 -2.90
C ASP A 144 5.34 -1.87 -3.79
N ARG A 145 5.45 -2.22 -5.08
CA ARG A 145 4.32 -2.15 -6.03
C ARG A 145 3.19 -3.08 -5.62
N PHE A 146 3.51 -4.31 -5.22
CA PHE A 146 2.53 -5.26 -4.71
C PHE A 146 1.80 -4.68 -3.50
N ALA A 147 2.54 -4.18 -2.51
CA ALA A 147 1.98 -3.58 -1.30
C ALA A 147 1.03 -2.43 -1.64
N ALA A 148 1.43 -1.54 -2.55
CA ALA A 148 0.58 -0.44 -3.02
C ALA A 148 -0.71 -0.95 -3.67
N CYS A 149 -0.64 -1.93 -4.57
CA CYS A 149 -1.82 -2.50 -5.23
C CYS A 149 -2.72 -3.29 -4.28
N PHE A 150 -2.15 -4.01 -3.31
CA PHE A 150 -2.88 -4.80 -2.32
C PHE A 150 -3.58 -3.90 -1.30
N LEU A 151 -2.88 -2.89 -0.79
CA LEU A 151 -3.43 -1.93 0.17
C LEU A 151 -4.34 -0.89 -0.48
N MET A 152 -4.17 -0.58 -1.77
CA MET A 152 -5.01 0.37 -2.50
C MET A 152 -5.52 -0.25 -3.82
N PRO A 153 -6.42 -1.25 -3.75
CA PRO A 153 -6.91 -1.95 -4.94
C PRO A 153 -7.66 -0.99 -5.85
N GLN A 154 -7.38 -1.04 -7.15
CA GLN A 154 -7.93 -0.10 -8.14
C GLN A 154 -9.45 0.09 -7.98
N LYS A 155 -10.19 -1.01 -7.86
CA LYS A 155 -11.66 -0.98 -7.74
C LYS A 155 -12.11 -0.20 -6.49
N LEU A 156 -11.54 -0.51 -5.33
CA LEU A 156 -11.92 0.14 -4.08
C LEU A 156 -11.51 1.62 -4.06
N VAL A 157 -10.33 1.95 -4.59
CA VAL A 157 -9.89 3.35 -4.70
C VAL A 157 -10.84 4.15 -5.57
N LYS A 158 -11.21 3.62 -6.76
CA LYS A 158 -12.17 4.26 -7.67
C LYS A 158 -13.53 4.47 -7.01
N GLU A 159 -14.10 3.43 -6.41
CA GLU A 159 -15.41 3.51 -5.73
C GLU A 159 -15.41 4.56 -4.60
N ARG A 160 -14.36 4.59 -3.77
CA ARG A 160 -14.24 5.58 -2.70
C ARG A 160 -14.00 6.98 -3.22
N PHE A 161 -13.18 7.13 -4.26
CA PHE A 161 -12.89 8.41 -4.89
C PHE A 161 -14.15 9.03 -5.49
N GLU A 162 -14.88 8.27 -6.31
CA GLU A 162 -16.15 8.70 -6.92
C GLU A 162 -17.18 9.08 -5.87
N PHE A 163 -17.30 8.28 -4.80
CA PHE A 163 -18.18 8.57 -3.68
C PHE A 163 -17.81 9.89 -2.98
N MET A 164 -16.53 10.09 -2.65
CA MET A 164 -16.06 11.26 -1.91
C MET A 164 -16.15 12.56 -2.70
N PHE A 165 -15.83 12.51 -3.99
CA PHE A 165 -15.76 13.71 -4.83
C PHE A 165 -16.98 13.88 -5.75
N CYS A 166 -18.01 13.05 -5.56
CA CYS A 166 -19.27 13.09 -6.30
C CYS A 166 -19.07 13.13 -7.83
N CYS A 167 -18.10 12.36 -8.33
CA CYS A 167 -17.76 12.30 -9.75
C CYS A 167 -17.89 10.86 -10.28
N LYS A 168 -17.87 10.70 -11.61
CA LYS A 168 -17.76 9.40 -12.28
C LYS A 168 -16.47 9.35 -13.10
N GLY A 169 -15.64 8.34 -12.87
CA GLY A 169 -14.32 8.20 -13.47
C GLY A 169 -13.35 9.25 -12.94
N GLN A 170 -13.04 10.24 -13.77
CA GLN A 170 -12.03 11.26 -13.46
C GLN A 170 -12.67 12.52 -12.88
N LEU A 171 -12.05 13.09 -11.84
CA LEU A 171 -12.38 14.43 -11.35
C LEU A 171 -11.73 15.46 -12.27
N ARG A 172 -12.55 16.25 -12.97
CA ARG A 172 -12.08 17.40 -13.74
C ARG A 172 -11.78 18.56 -12.79
N PHE A 173 -10.53 18.98 -12.73
CA PHE A 173 -10.14 20.12 -11.91
C PHE A 173 -10.73 21.43 -12.45
N SER A 174 -11.18 22.30 -11.54
CA SER A 174 -11.72 23.63 -11.82
C SER A 174 -11.37 24.57 -10.67
N ASP A 175 -11.60 25.88 -10.86
CA ASP A 175 -11.39 26.91 -9.82
C ASP A 175 -12.17 26.59 -8.54
N VAL A 176 -13.40 26.10 -8.70
CA VAL A 176 -14.27 25.69 -7.57
C VAL A 176 -13.68 24.52 -6.80
N ILE A 177 -13.17 23.50 -7.49
CA ILE A 177 -12.53 22.35 -6.85
C ILE A 177 -11.24 22.78 -6.13
N ALA A 178 -10.42 23.61 -6.79
CA ALA A 178 -9.19 24.13 -6.19
C ALA A 178 -9.47 24.90 -4.91
N TYR A 179 -10.47 25.79 -4.92
CA TYR A 179 -10.88 26.55 -3.74
C TYR A 179 -11.41 25.66 -2.61
N HIS A 180 -12.17 24.60 -2.93
CA HIS A 180 -12.63 23.66 -1.90
C HIS A 180 -11.51 22.85 -1.27
N LEU A 181 -10.44 22.55 -2.02
CA LEU A 181 -9.32 21.73 -1.55
C LEU A 181 -8.24 22.55 -0.83
N ASP A 182 -7.98 23.78 -1.28
CA ASP A 182 -7.06 24.72 -0.64
C ASP A 182 -7.62 26.15 -0.72
N PRO A 183 -8.51 26.53 0.22
CA PRO A 183 -9.13 27.86 0.22
C PRO A 183 -8.12 29.01 0.39
N ASN A 184 -6.95 28.72 0.98
CA ASN A 184 -5.91 29.71 1.25
C ASN A 184 -5.02 29.95 0.03
N ASN A 185 -4.85 28.95 -0.83
CA ASN A 185 -4.03 29.04 -2.03
C ASN A 185 -4.54 28.13 -3.16
N PRO A 186 -5.70 28.46 -3.78
CA PRO A 186 -6.25 27.67 -4.89
C PRO A 186 -5.33 27.67 -6.11
N ASP A 187 -4.61 28.76 -6.34
CA ASP A 187 -3.68 28.94 -7.46
C ASP A 187 -2.57 27.88 -7.48
N ARG A 188 -2.10 27.44 -6.30
CA ARG A 188 -1.16 26.33 -6.18
C ARG A 188 -1.66 25.07 -6.88
N LEU A 189 -2.97 24.78 -6.81
CA LEU A 189 -3.56 23.61 -7.45
C LEU A 189 -3.93 23.88 -8.91
N LEU A 190 -4.38 25.09 -9.24
CA LEU A 190 -4.74 25.45 -10.61
C LEU A 190 -3.53 25.47 -11.55
N TYR A 191 -2.42 26.05 -11.11
CA TYR A 191 -1.22 26.24 -11.91
C TYR A 191 -0.10 25.24 -11.60
N ALA A 192 -0.37 24.21 -10.79
CA ALA A 192 0.57 23.11 -10.56
C ALA A 192 1.03 22.50 -11.90
N PRO A 193 2.31 22.13 -12.06
CA PRO A 193 2.72 21.29 -13.18
C PRO A 193 2.09 19.90 -13.07
N LYS A 194 1.74 19.28 -14.20
CA LYS A 194 1.16 17.92 -14.25
C LYS A 194 1.97 16.89 -13.47
N GLU A 195 3.29 17.02 -13.49
CA GLU A 195 4.19 16.06 -12.86
C GLU A 195 4.34 16.23 -11.34
N SER A 196 3.90 17.36 -10.78
CA SER A 196 4.13 17.70 -9.37
C SER A 196 3.40 16.81 -8.36
N GLY A 197 2.27 16.20 -8.75
CA GLY A 197 1.43 15.42 -7.84
C GLY A 197 0.66 16.25 -6.80
N GLU A 198 0.67 17.57 -6.92
CA GLU A 198 0.07 18.50 -5.93
C GLU A 198 -1.44 18.32 -5.80
N ARG A 199 -2.14 18.09 -6.93
CA ARG A 199 -3.60 17.88 -6.94
C ARG A 199 -3.97 16.55 -6.31
N GLU A 200 -3.24 15.50 -6.66
CA GLU A 200 -3.41 14.17 -6.11
C GLU A 200 -3.13 14.16 -4.61
N LEU A 201 -2.12 14.90 -4.15
CA LEU A 201 -1.81 15.06 -2.73
C LEU A 201 -2.92 15.81 -1.99
N ALA A 202 -3.44 16.89 -2.58
CA ALA A 202 -4.57 17.63 -2.00
C ALA A 202 -5.83 16.74 -1.85
N LEU A 203 -6.14 15.93 -2.87
CA LEU A 203 -7.24 14.97 -2.84
C LEU A 203 -7.01 13.84 -1.84
N ALA A 204 -5.80 13.28 -1.79
CA ALA A 204 -5.45 12.18 -0.89
C ALA A 204 -5.67 12.50 0.59
N ARG A 205 -5.30 13.73 1.00
CA ARG A 205 -5.42 14.23 2.37
C ARG A 205 -6.70 15.02 2.67
N CYS A 206 -7.59 15.17 1.68
CA CYS A 206 -8.81 15.96 1.82
C CYS A 206 -9.71 15.44 2.94
N THR A 207 -9.97 16.27 3.95
CA THR A 207 -10.87 15.99 5.09
C THR A 207 -12.16 16.79 5.05
N ARG A 208 -12.31 17.67 4.06
CA ARG A 208 -13.53 18.45 3.84
C ARG A 208 -13.72 18.70 2.36
N PHE A 209 -14.90 18.35 1.85
CA PHE A 209 -15.27 18.59 0.45
C PHE A 209 -16.77 18.82 0.35
N ASN A 210 -17.21 19.74 -0.52
CA ASN A 210 -18.62 20.08 -0.71
C ASN A 210 -19.38 20.35 0.62
N ASN A 211 -18.73 21.10 1.52
CA ASN A 211 -19.23 21.42 2.87
C ASN A 211 -19.50 20.22 3.80
N GLN A 212 -18.98 19.03 3.48
CA GLN A 212 -19.04 17.84 4.34
C GLN A 212 -17.67 17.54 4.92
N ASN A 213 -17.63 17.15 6.20
CA ASN A 213 -16.44 16.59 6.81
C ASN A 213 -16.30 15.13 6.38
N LEU A 214 -15.09 14.75 5.99
CA LEU A 214 -14.75 13.44 5.44
C LEU A 214 -13.55 12.86 6.19
N VAL A 215 -13.52 11.54 6.28
CA VAL A 215 -12.26 10.82 6.54
C VAL A 215 -11.47 10.81 5.24
N SER A 216 -10.21 11.24 5.25
CA SER A 216 -9.43 11.33 4.01
C SER A 216 -9.24 9.96 3.34
N LEU A 217 -9.02 9.94 2.02
CA LEU A 217 -8.75 8.68 1.32
C LEU A 217 -7.54 7.97 1.93
N ALA A 218 -6.45 8.71 2.18
CA ALA A 218 -5.26 8.13 2.79
C ALA A 218 -5.57 7.47 4.14
N GLN A 219 -6.41 8.09 4.98
CA GLN A 219 -6.82 7.53 6.26
C GLN A 219 -7.76 6.33 6.10
N GLN A 220 -8.73 6.36 5.18
CA GLN A 220 -9.63 5.23 4.93
C GLN A 220 -8.87 3.96 4.49
N PHE A 221 -7.78 4.13 3.74
CA PHE A 221 -6.95 3.02 3.29
C PHE A 221 -5.80 2.67 4.25
N GLY A 222 -5.55 3.47 5.29
CA GLY A 222 -4.48 3.22 6.27
C GLY A 222 -3.07 3.49 5.73
N VAL A 223 -2.94 4.38 4.75
CA VAL A 223 -1.67 4.68 4.06
C VAL A 223 -1.23 6.14 4.28
N SER A 224 -0.03 6.48 3.84
CA SER A 224 0.43 7.88 3.82
C SER A 224 -0.27 8.69 2.72
N ASP A 225 -0.34 10.00 2.90
CA ASP A 225 -0.94 10.91 1.93
C ASP A 225 -0.21 10.82 0.58
N SER A 226 1.11 10.73 0.61
CA SER A 226 1.95 10.57 -0.59
C SER A 226 1.68 9.25 -1.32
N ALA A 227 1.53 8.13 -0.59
CA ALA A 227 1.24 6.83 -1.21
C ALA A 227 -0.13 6.84 -1.91
N MET A 228 -1.15 7.41 -1.25
CA MET A 228 -2.46 7.58 -1.87
C MET A 228 -2.39 8.52 -3.08
N ALA A 229 -1.66 9.64 -2.99
CA ALA A 229 -1.49 10.58 -4.10
C ALA A 229 -0.87 9.91 -5.34
N ILE A 230 0.20 9.13 -5.14
CA ILE A 230 0.83 8.34 -6.21
C ILE A 230 -0.21 7.41 -6.83
N ARG A 231 -0.98 6.69 -6.01
CA ARG A 231 -2.01 5.77 -6.51
C ARG A 231 -3.12 6.48 -7.30
N LEU A 232 -3.57 7.66 -6.86
CA LEU A 232 -4.53 8.47 -7.61
C LEU A 232 -3.98 8.90 -8.98
N LYS A 233 -2.69 9.24 -9.05
CA LYS A 233 -1.98 9.59 -10.30
C LYS A 233 -1.90 8.40 -11.24
N GLU A 234 -1.48 7.24 -10.75
CA GLU A 234 -1.36 5.99 -11.52
C GLU A 234 -2.69 5.52 -12.10
N LEU A 235 -3.78 5.69 -11.35
CA LEU A 235 -5.13 5.34 -11.78
C LEU A 235 -5.77 6.42 -12.67
N GLU A 236 -5.04 7.50 -12.96
CA GLU A 236 -5.45 8.63 -13.77
C GLU A 236 -6.78 9.23 -13.32
N LEU A 237 -7.02 9.34 -12.00
CA LEU A 237 -8.31 9.80 -11.46
C LEU A 237 -8.50 11.31 -11.50
N VAL A 238 -7.46 12.05 -11.87
CA VAL A 238 -7.47 13.51 -11.98
C VAL A 238 -7.31 13.90 -13.44
N ARG A 239 -8.31 14.62 -13.97
CA ARG A 239 -8.24 15.20 -15.30
C ARG A 239 -7.75 16.64 -15.22
N TRP A 240 -6.62 16.88 -15.89
CA TRP A 240 -6.03 18.19 -16.05
C TRP A 240 -6.87 19.04 -17.03
N PRO A 241 -7.09 20.33 -16.73
CA PRO A 241 -7.80 21.23 -17.64
C PRO A 241 -7.03 21.46 -18.93
#